data_AF-A0A0L7R443-F1
#
_entry.id   AF-A0A0L7R443-F1
#
_cell.length_a   1.000
_cell.length_b   1.000
_cell.length_c   1.000
_cell.angle_alpha   90.00
_cell.angle_beta   90.00
_cell.angle_gamma   90.00
#
_symmetry.space_group_name_H-M   'P 1'
#
loop_
_entity.id
_entity.type
_entity.pdbx_description
1 polymer ?
#
loop_
_entity_poly.entity_id
_entity_poly.type
_entity_poly.pdbx_seq_one_letter_code
_entity_poly.pdbx_strand_id
1 'polypeptide(L)'
;GSALQCWDCASNTNTLCGDPLNITQHQVTFHTKLCEAGSYETSKHICRKIVKRDNGERVVIRQCSTPNVDEADIVDGPCSATAMSGRSVIESCHICSTDLCNSATSVSVMQPLFVTALAIVGYCFLPSKHSVL
;
A
#
# COMPACT_ATOMS: atom_id res chain seq x y z
N GLY A 1 19.66 -13.66 8.61
CA GLY A 1 18.71 -12.55 8.41
C GLY A 1 17.44 -12.86 9.15
N SER A 2 16.71 -11.85 9.63
CA SER A 2 15.33 -12.02 10.12
C SER A 2 14.39 -12.31 8.96
N ALA A 3 13.32 -13.07 9.22
CA ALA A 3 12.24 -13.25 8.24
C ALA A 3 11.49 -11.92 8.06
N LEU A 4 11.07 -11.62 6.83
CA LEU A 4 10.27 -10.43 6.49
C LEU A 4 8.96 -10.44 7.27
N GLN A 5 8.58 -9.34 7.90
CA GLN A 5 7.28 -9.20 8.57
C GLN A 5 6.32 -8.36 7.72
N CYS A 6 5.11 -8.85 7.47
CA CYS A 6 4.09 -8.11 6.71
C CYS A 6 2.79 -8.00 7.48
N TRP A 7 1.98 -7.00 7.13
CA TRP A 7 0.56 -7.04 7.49
C TRP A 7 -0.13 -8.16 6.72
N ASP A 8 -0.95 -8.95 7.42
CA ASP A 8 -1.68 -10.11 6.93
C ASP A 8 -3.14 -10.04 7.40
N CYS A 9 -3.99 -9.42 6.58
CA CYS A 9 -5.39 -9.15 6.90
C CYS A 9 -6.21 -8.79 5.65
N ALA A 10 -7.54 -8.85 5.77
CA ALA A 10 -8.47 -8.39 4.74
C ALA A 10 -9.58 -7.51 5.33
N SER A 11 -9.94 -6.42 4.66
CA SER A 11 -10.89 -5.44 5.18
C SER A 11 -12.35 -5.93 5.24
N ASN A 12 -12.69 -6.95 4.45
CA ASN A 12 -14.01 -7.57 4.44
C ASN A 12 -14.23 -8.53 5.62
N THR A 13 -13.16 -9.05 6.23
CA THR A 13 -13.24 -9.88 7.44
C THR A 13 -12.93 -9.08 8.70
N ASN A 14 -12.07 -8.07 8.60
CA ASN A 14 -11.76 -7.16 9.69
C ASN A 14 -11.68 -5.71 9.17
N THR A 15 -12.63 -4.88 9.59
CA THR A 15 -12.71 -3.47 9.19
C THR A 15 -11.47 -2.65 9.57
N LEU A 16 -10.71 -3.10 10.57
CA LEU A 16 -9.45 -2.47 11.00
C LEU A 16 -8.32 -2.63 9.97
N CYS A 17 -8.47 -3.56 9.01
CA CYS A 17 -7.60 -3.72 7.85
C CYS A 17 -7.98 -2.80 6.68
N GLY A 18 -8.75 -1.74 6.93
CA GLY A 18 -9.12 -0.76 5.90
C GLY A 18 -7.94 0.07 5.35
N ASP A 19 -8.30 1.17 4.68
CA ASP A 19 -7.37 2.20 4.24
C ASP A 19 -7.95 3.56 4.64
N PRO A 20 -7.37 4.30 5.60
CA PRO A 20 -6.09 4.02 6.28
C PRO A 20 -6.13 2.80 7.20
N LEU A 21 -4.97 2.15 7.35
CA LEU A 21 -4.78 1.00 8.23
C LEU A 21 -4.76 1.44 9.70
N ASN A 22 -5.43 0.69 10.59
CA ASN A 22 -5.32 0.90 12.03
C ASN A 22 -4.03 0.25 12.57
N ILE A 23 -3.02 1.07 12.88
CA ILE A 23 -1.68 0.62 13.29
C ILE A 23 -1.44 0.60 14.81
N THR A 24 -2.50 0.50 15.63
CA THR A 24 -2.32 0.39 17.08
C THR A 24 -1.51 -0.84 17.47
N GLN A 25 -0.76 -0.80 18.58
CA GLN A 25 0.11 -1.90 19.00
C GLN A 25 -0.62 -3.24 19.13
N HIS A 26 -1.87 -3.22 19.60
CA HIS A 26 -2.71 -4.41 19.62
C HIS A 26 -2.94 -4.98 18.20
N GLN A 27 -3.22 -4.12 17.22
CA GLN A 27 -3.46 -4.55 15.83
C GLN A 27 -2.19 -5.10 15.18
N VAL A 28 -1.02 -4.52 15.48
CA VAL A 28 0.28 -5.05 15.02
C VAL A 28 0.45 -6.51 15.46
N THR A 29 0.12 -6.84 16.72
CA THR A 29 0.29 -8.22 17.23
C THR A 29 -0.61 -9.24 16.54
N PHE A 30 -1.82 -8.87 16.11
CA PHE A 30 -2.80 -9.81 15.56
C PHE A 30 -2.91 -9.81 14.03
N HIS A 31 -2.40 -8.78 13.37
CA HIS A 31 -2.51 -8.62 11.91
C HIS A 31 -1.17 -8.50 11.22
N THR A 32 -0.09 -8.87 11.90
CA THR A 32 1.22 -9.05 11.26
C THR A 32 1.65 -10.49 11.35
N LYS A 33 2.43 -10.92 10.37
CA LYS A 33 2.94 -12.27 10.26
C LYS A 33 4.37 -12.24 9.72
N LEU A 34 5.21 -13.15 10.21
CA LEU A 34 6.50 -13.43 9.59
C LEU A 34 6.28 -14.25 8.33
N CYS A 35 6.83 -13.80 7.21
CA CYS A 35 6.83 -14.52 5.96
C CYS A 35 7.88 -15.63 6.05
N GLU A 36 7.43 -16.81 6.46
CA GLU A 36 8.27 -17.99 6.60
C GLU A 36 8.38 -18.73 5.28
N ALA A 37 9.60 -19.15 4.95
CA ALA A 37 9.85 -20.11 3.89
C ALA A 37 9.51 -21.51 4.41
N GLY A 38 8.71 -22.27 3.65
CA GLY A 38 8.61 -23.71 3.87
C GLY A 38 10.00 -24.36 3.78
N SER A 39 10.19 -25.55 4.36
CA SER A 39 11.49 -26.24 4.46
C SER A 39 12.21 -26.50 3.12
N TYR A 40 11.57 -26.23 1.99
CA TYR A 40 12.11 -26.40 0.63
C TYR A 40 11.90 -25.17 -0.28
N GLU A 41 11.36 -24.06 0.23
CA GLU A 41 11.14 -22.86 -0.59
C GLU A 41 12.30 -21.88 -0.44
N THR A 42 13.11 -21.75 -1.48
CA THR A 42 14.08 -20.65 -1.64
C THR A 42 13.44 -19.39 -2.22
N SER A 43 12.11 -19.33 -2.24
CA SER A 43 11.35 -18.25 -2.86
C SER A 43 11.54 -16.94 -2.10
N LYS A 44 11.80 -15.84 -2.84
CA LYS A 44 11.84 -14.49 -2.28
C LYS A 44 10.47 -14.17 -1.68
N HIS A 45 10.41 -13.82 -0.40
CA HIS A 45 9.18 -13.32 0.22
C HIS A 45 9.01 -11.81 0.01
N ILE A 46 7.76 -11.40 -0.14
CA ILE A 46 7.34 -10.00 -0.28
C ILE A 46 6.10 -9.73 0.57
N CYS A 47 5.88 -8.47 0.91
CA CYS A 47 4.58 -7.99 1.33
C CYS A 47 3.79 -7.56 0.10
N ARG A 48 2.53 -8.00 -0.02
CA ARG A 48 1.61 -7.56 -1.06
C ARG A 48 0.45 -6.78 -0.45
N LYS A 49 0.06 -5.68 -1.09
CA LYS A 49 -1.21 -4.95 -0.85
C LYS A 49 -2.03 -4.97 -2.13
N ILE A 50 -3.28 -5.42 -2.04
CA ILE A 50 -4.25 -5.40 -3.12
C ILE A 50 -5.44 -4.57 -2.67
N VAL A 51 -5.87 -3.65 -3.51
CA VAL A 51 -7.15 -2.95 -3.38
C VAL A 51 -8.00 -3.36 -4.56
N LYS A 52 -9.17 -3.94 -4.30
CA LYS A 52 -10.09 -4.38 -5.34
C LYS A 52 -11.51 -3.99 -5.01
N ARG A 53 -12.36 -3.96 -6.02
CA ARG A 53 -13.81 -3.90 -5.87
C ARG A 53 -14.39 -5.30 -5.99
N ASP A 54 -15.07 -5.74 -4.95
CA ASP A 54 -15.74 -7.04 -4.86
C ASP A 54 -17.22 -6.79 -4.59
N ASN A 55 -18.10 -7.18 -5.50
CA ASN A 55 -19.55 -6.91 -5.42
C ASN A 55 -19.93 -5.45 -5.09
N GLY A 56 -19.14 -4.48 -5.60
CA GLY A 56 -19.36 -3.05 -5.36
C GLY A 56 -18.67 -2.50 -4.11
N GLU A 57 -18.24 -3.35 -3.19
CA GLU A 57 -17.50 -2.97 -1.98
C GLU A 57 -15.99 -2.89 -2.26
N ARG A 58 -15.34 -1.88 -1.69
CA ARG A 58 -13.88 -1.72 -1.78
C ARG A 58 -13.21 -2.57 -0.71
N VAL A 59 -12.49 -3.60 -1.13
CA VAL A 59 -11.78 -4.55 -0.25
C VAL A 59 -10.27 -4.35 -0.35
N VAL A 60 -9.62 -4.25 0.81
CA VAL A 60 -8.16 -4.16 0.94
C VAL A 60 -7.65 -5.48 1.50
N ILE A 61 -6.67 -6.07 0.82
CA ILE A 61 -6.03 -7.32 1.23
C ILE A 61 -4.54 -7.05 1.38
N ARG A 62 -3.98 -7.45 2.52
CA ARG A 62 -2.57 -7.40 2.86
C ARG A 62 -2.13 -8.81 3.20
N GLN A 63 -1.00 -9.27 2.66
CA GLN A 63 -0.51 -10.62 2.92
C GLN A 63 1.00 -10.75 2.67
N CYS A 64 1.61 -11.73 3.34
CA CYS A 64 2.87 -12.33 2.88
C CYS A 64 2.62 -13.08 1.57
N SER A 65 3.53 -12.96 0.60
CA SER A 65 3.46 -13.70 -0.65
C SER A 65 4.85 -13.97 -1.21
N THR A 66 4.90 -14.80 -2.25
CA THR A 66 5.99 -14.83 -3.23
C THR A 66 5.58 -14.02 -4.46
N PRO A 67 6.53 -13.39 -5.18
CA PRO A 67 6.25 -12.76 -6.47
C PRO A 67 5.72 -13.78 -7.46
N ASN A 68 4.78 -13.37 -8.32
CA ASN A 68 4.43 -14.16 -9.49
C ASN A 68 5.64 -14.26 -10.45
N VAL A 69 5.59 -15.20 -11.40
CA VAL A 69 6.70 -15.40 -12.36
C VAL A 69 7.02 -14.12 -13.14
N ASP A 70 5.99 -13.36 -13.50
CA ASP A 70 6.09 -12.06 -14.19
C ASP A 70 6.37 -10.87 -13.27
N GLU A 71 6.56 -11.12 -11.97
CA GLU A 71 6.94 -10.14 -10.95
C GLU A 71 8.34 -10.44 -10.36
N ALA A 72 9.07 -11.43 -10.90
CA ALA A 72 10.35 -11.90 -10.34
C ALA A 72 11.39 -10.77 -10.19
N ASP A 73 11.43 -9.85 -11.14
CA ASP A 73 12.36 -8.71 -11.17
C ASP A 73 11.88 -7.50 -10.36
N ILE A 74 10.65 -7.54 -9.83
CA ILE A 74 10.08 -6.44 -9.05
C ILE A 74 10.58 -6.57 -7.61
N VAL A 75 11.32 -5.56 -7.15
CA VAL A 75 11.76 -5.46 -5.75
C VAL A 75 10.64 -4.83 -4.93
N ASP A 76 10.37 -3.56 -5.22
CA ASP A 76 9.28 -2.79 -4.65
C ASP A 76 8.60 -2.05 -5.81
N GLY A 77 7.26 -2.08 -5.87
CA GLY A 77 6.53 -1.40 -6.94
C GLY A 77 5.15 -1.97 -7.23
N PRO A 78 4.49 -1.49 -8.29
CA PRO A 78 3.21 -2.03 -8.73
C PRO A 78 3.33 -3.50 -9.14
N CYS A 79 2.28 -4.28 -8.91
CA CYS A 79 2.19 -5.66 -9.40
C CYS A 79 2.12 -5.70 -10.94
N SER A 80 2.31 -6.88 -11.52
CA SER A 80 2.23 -7.06 -12.97
C SER A 80 0.81 -6.79 -13.50
N ALA A 81 0.70 -6.40 -14.78
CA ALA A 81 -0.60 -6.20 -15.42
C ALA A 81 -1.45 -7.48 -15.45
N THR A 82 -0.81 -8.66 -15.48
CA THR A 82 -1.46 -9.97 -15.40
C THR A 82 -2.17 -10.16 -14.06
N ALA A 83 -1.51 -9.77 -12.96
CA ALA A 83 -2.10 -9.81 -11.62
C ALA A 83 -3.35 -8.92 -11.50
N MET A 84 -3.48 -7.90 -12.36
CA MET A 84 -4.61 -6.96 -12.39
C MET A 84 -5.79 -7.42 -13.26
N SER A 85 -5.68 -8.52 -14.02
CA SER A 85 -6.65 -8.93 -15.05
C SER A 85 -7.81 -9.84 -14.58
N GLY A 86 -8.00 -10.00 -13.27
CA GLY A 86 -9.01 -10.90 -12.68
C GLY A 86 -10.48 -10.44 -12.81
N ARG A 87 -11.42 -11.31 -12.41
CA ARG A 87 -12.89 -11.03 -12.37
C ARG A 87 -13.29 -9.87 -11.45
N SER A 88 -12.46 -9.55 -10.46
CA SER A 88 -12.63 -8.38 -9.58
C SER A 88 -11.83 -7.21 -10.15
N VAL A 89 -12.42 -6.02 -10.21
CA VAL A 89 -11.73 -4.81 -10.65
C VAL A 89 -10.67 -4.45 -9.61
N ILE A 90 -9.40 -4.74 -9.90
CA ILE A 90 -8.27 -4.36 -9.05
C ILE A 90 -8.00 -2.87 -9.26
N GLU A 91 -8.22 -2.07 -8.21
CA GLU A 91 -7.96 -0.64 -8.22
C GLU A 91 -6.47 -0.35 -8.09
N SER A 92 -5.75 -1.14 -7.28
CA SER A 92 -4.29 -1.05 -7.15
C SER A 92 -3.72 -2.34 -6.58
N CYS A 93 -2.47 -2.63 -6.95
CA CYS A 93 -1.69 -3.71 -6.37
C CYS A 93 -0.24 -3.26 -6.25
N HIS A 94 0.37 -3.47 -5.08
CA HIS A 94 1.75 -3.11 -4.80
C HIS A 94 2.47 -4.21 -4.03
N ILE A 95 3.73 -4.47 -4.39
CA ILE A 95 4.63 -5.37 -3.68
C ILE A 95 5.79 -4.59 -3.07
N CYS A 96 6.30 -5.02 -1.94
CA CYS A 96 7.45 -4.41 -1.28
C CYS A 96 8.19 -5.41 -0.38
N SER A 97 9.43 -5.11 -0.02
CA SER A 97 10.38 -6.05 0.58
C SER A 97 10.96 -5.62 1.93
N THR A 98 10.34 -4.65 2.60
CA THR A 98 10.71 -4.17 3.94
C THR A 98 9.62 -4.46 4.97
N ASP A 99 9.97 -4.54 6.25
CA ASP A 99 9.01 -4.88 7.30
C ASP A 99 7.83 -3.89 7.32
N LEU A 100 6.62 -4.44 7.34
CA LEU A 100 5.34 -3.73 7.48
C LEU A 100 5.07 -2.70 6.37
N CYS A 101 5.79 -2.77 5.25
CA CYS A 101 5.73 -1.81 4.15
C CYS A 101 4.36 -1.75 3.45
N ASN A 102 3.57 -2.82 3.51
CA ASN A 102 2.23 -2.89 2.93
C ASN A 102 1.15 -2.16 3.77
N SER A 103 1.54 -1.32 4.73
CA SER A 103 0.65 -0.44 5.49
C SER A 103 0.19 0.81 4.72
N ALA A 104 0.99 1.28 3.74
CA ALA A 104 0.80 2.56 3.06
C ALA A 104 -0.60 2.72 2.46
N THR A 105 -1.16 3.93 2.54
CA THR A 105 -2.43 4.31 1.89
C THR A 105 -2.22 4.58 0.40
N SER A 106 -3.19 4.20 -0.43
CA SER A 106 -3.19 4.67 -1.82
C SER A 106 -3.55 6.16 -1.84
N VAL A 107 -2.55 7.04 -1.86
CA VAL A 107 -2.79 8.48 -2.03
C VAL A 107 -3.11 8.72 -3.50
N SER A 108 -4.32 9.20 -3.78
CA SER A 108 -4.67 9.66 -5.14
C SER A 108 -3.77 10.84 -5.51
N VAL A 109 -3.01 10.71 -6.59
CA VAL A 109 -2.08 11.75 -7.09
C VAL A 109 -2.79 13.08 -7.37
N MET A 110 -4.13 13.10 -7.48
CA MET A 110 -4.89 14.34 -7.64
C MET A 110 -4.89 15.24 -6.39
N GLN A 111 -4.83 14.70 -5.17
CA GLN A 111 -4.90 15.51 -3.95
C GLN A 111 -3.72 16.48 -3.74
N PRO A 112 -2.44 16.07 -3.90
CA PRO A 112 -1.33 17.00 -3.70
C PRO A 112 -1.26 18.13 -4.72
N LEU A 113 -1.78 17.93 -5.96
CA LEU A 113 -1.79 18.95 -7.01
C LEU A 113 -2.68 20.16 -6.68
N PHE A 114 -3.79 19.95 -5.95
CA PHE A 114 -4.64 21.06 -5.52
C PHE A 114 -4.01 21.90 -4.41
N VAL A 115 -3.28 21.27 -3.49
CA VAL A 115 -2.62 21.97 -2.38
C VAL A 115 -1.48 22.85 -2.89
N THR A 116 -0.69 22.36 -3.86
CA THR A 116 0.38 23.15 -4.48
C THR A 116 -0.18 24.29 -5.32
N ALA A 117 -1.23 24.05 -6.11
CA ALA A 117 -1.88 25.10 -6.90
C ALA A 117 -2.45 26.23 -6.01
N LEU A 118 -3.14 25.89 -4.91
CA LEU A 118 -3.68 26.89 -3.98
C LEU A 118 -2.59 27.64 -3.22
N ALA A 119 -1.46 26.99 -2.90
CA ALA A 119 -0.32 27.66 -2.27
C ALA A 119 0.37 28.65 -3.22
N ILE A 120 0.54 28.29 -4.50
CA ILE A 120 1.11 29.18 -5.52
C ILE A 120 0.18 30.37 -5.77
N VAL A 121 -1.12 30.12 -5.91
CA VAL A 121 -2.12 31.19 -6.03
C VAL A 121 -2.11 32.06 -4.77
N GLY A 122 -2.21 31.51 -3.57
CA GLY A 122 -2.13 32.28 -2.32
C GLY A 122 -0.87 33.15 -2.21
N TYR A 123 0.29 32.63 -2.64
CA TYR A 123 1.55 33.37 -2.68
C TYR A 123 1.56 34.49 -3.73
N CYS A 124 1.03 34.25 -4.92
CA CYS A 124 0.94 35.26 -5.99
C CYS A 124 -0.08 36.37 -5.69
N PHE A 125 -1.11 36.09 -4.89
CA PHE A 125 -2.18 37.04 -4.55
C PHE A 125 -1.99 37.75 -3.20
N LEU A 126 -0.96 37.40 -2.40
CA LEU A 126 -0.52 38.21 -1.26
C LEU A 126 0.27 39.41 -1.80
N PRO A 127 -0.26 40.65 -1.72
CA PRO A 127 0.51 41.81 -2.13
C PRO A 127 1.75 41.95 -1.25
N SER A 128 2.89 42.18 -1.89
CA SER A 128 4.12 42.67 -1.26
C SER A 128 3.81 43.84 -0.34
N LYS A 129 3.64 43.55 0.96
CA LYS A 129 3.56 44.52 2.04
C LYS A 129 4.72 44.31 3.01
N HIS A 130 5.92 44.18 2.46
CA HIS A 130 7.16 44.34 3.22
C HIS A 130 8.18 45.12 2.39
N SER A 131 7.84 46.37 2.07
CA SER A 131 8.84 47.41 1.86
C SER A 131 8.98 48.15 3.18
N VAL A 132 10.03 47.77 3.91
CA VAL A 132 10.49 48.37 5.17
C VAL A 132 10.84 49.83 4.92
N LEU A 133 10.28 50.74 5.72
CA LEU A 133 10.84 52.07 6.00
C LEU A 133 11.46 52.02 7.39
#